data_AF-A0AAN7ZD02-F1
#
_entry.id   AF-A0AAN7ZD02-F1
#
_cell.length_a   1.000
_cell.length_b   1.000
_cell.length_c   1.000
_cell.angle_alpha   90.00
_cell.angle_beta   90.00
_cell.angle_gamma   90.00
#
_symmetry.space_group_name_H-M   'P 1'
#
loop_
_entity.id
_entity.type
_entity.pdbx_description
1 polymer ?
#
loop_
_entity_poly.entity_id
_entity_poly.type
_entity_poly.pdbx_seq_one_letter_code
_entity_poly.pdbx_strand_id
1 'polypeptide(L)'
;MLGVPLRRCRRVGPVILLCAIVCFVFIWRKAESENVTDNNIVGKHIFRKNQEEYIDRRGVHVVVGHYIGNPADKIPNATHDMINANYFAPEPDAGKDGFPVVIAPKDIIKMRQLYQINRFNLMASDRIPLNRTLPDVRKKKCQTLYQNYKEYPKSSIVIVYHNEAWSTLLRTVWSVINRSPREILEEIILVDDASERDFLKKPLDDYVRTLPVRTRIIRNSQRVGLVQARLQGARVAKGAVLVFLDAHCECTTGWLESMVARIADDPTTIACPVIDIINDDTFAYVKSFELHWGAFNWLLQFRWYTLAGPALQKRAKDNTEPFVTPTMAGGLFAIDRQFFFNLGAYDEGMKVWGGENLELSFRAWQCGGRIEIVPCSHVGHLFRKSSPYSFPGGVGETLYSNLARVALVWMDEWGDFYFKFNNEARRIKNKQDVSSRLQLRSKLHCKNFKWYLDNVWPQHFFPSRRRFFGRIRNIGENLCLIKPLGKETSNQPMGIAKLNQCLKEELLIEMFVMTREGFIMTDDSVCLDAPEKQVIGPAKVRIMACSGYSRQKWKYNKNTKQLVHISNKLCLDVPPSRKYEDGLVLNSCNGSTTQKWQLESVVWH
;
A
#
# COMPACT_ATOMS: atom_id res chain seq x y z
N MET A 1 -6.32 30.23 96.26
CA MET A 1 -4.87 30.42 96.04
C MET A 1 -4.50 29.73 94.74
N LEU A 2 -3.76 30.44 93.86
CA LEU A 2 -2.98 29.93 92.72
C LEU A 2 -3.83 29.27 91.60
N GLY A 3 -3.94 29.77 90.36
CA GLY A 3 -3.02 30.58 89.56
C GLY A 3 -2.63 29.77 88.31
N VAL A 4 -2.72 30.41 87.13
CA VAL A 4 -2.04 30.15 85.83
C VAL A 4 -3.00 29.92 84.64
N PRO A 5 -2.73 30.54 83.45
CA PRO A 5 -3.73 30.95 82.48
C PRO A 5 -3.71 30.15 81.16
N LEU A 6 -4.88 30.03 80.51
CA LEU A 6 -4.99 29.57 79.12
C LEU A 6 -4.51 30.66 78.15
N ARG A 7 -3.19 30.68 77.88
CA ARG A 7 -2.59 31.38 76.74
C ARG A 7 -1.99 30.37 75.76
N ARG A 8 -2.33 30.58 74.48
CA ARG A 8 -1.71 30.04 73.24
C ARG A 8 -2.29 28.76 72.64
N CYS A 9 -3.52 28.85 72.12
CA CYS A 9 -3.82 28.23 70.82
C CYS A 9 -3.34 29.17 69.69
N ARG A 10 -2.01 29.35 69.57
CA ARG A 10 -1.38 30.22 68.56
C ARG A 10 -0.41 29.46 67.64
N ARG A 11 -0.61 28.15 67.48
CA ARG A 11 0.20 27.29 66.60
C ARG A 11 -0.60 26.46 65.60
N VAL A 12 -1.94 26.50 65.65
CA VAL A 12 -2.79 25.77 64.68
C VAL A 12 -3.18 26.67 63.50
N GLY A 13 -3.43 27.96 63.73
CA GLY A 13 -3.75 28.94 62.69
C GLY A 13 -2.72 29.03 61.56
N PRO A 14 -1.41 29.15 61.84
CA PRO A 14 -0.39 29.20 60.79
C PRO A 14 -0.28 27.89 59.99
N VAL A 15 -0.51 26.74 60.64
CA VAL A 15 -0.45 25.42 59.99
C VAL A 15 -1.67 25.20 59.10
N ILE A 16 -2.86 25.59 59.55
CA ILE A 16 -4.07 25.56 58.72
C ILE A 16 -3.94 26.53 57.54
N LEU A 17 -3.37 27.73 57.76
CA LEU A 17 -3.13 28.69 56.70
C LEU A 17 -2.09 28.17 55.70
N LEU A 18 -1.01 27.53 56.16
CA LEU A 18 -0.01 26.91 55.28
C LEU A 18 -0.61 25.75 54.47
N CYS A 19 -1.41 24.88 55.10
CA CYS A 19 -2.12 23.81 54.40
C CYS A 19 -3.13 24.35 53.39
N ALA A 20 -3.85 25.43 53.73
CA ALA A 20 -4.77 26.10 52.81
C ALA A 20 -4.03 26.74 51.64
N ILE A 21 -2.88 27.39 51.87
CA ILE A 21 -2.04 27.97 50.82
C ILE A 21 -1.46 26.87 49.93
N VAL A 22 -0.96 25.77 50.49
CA VAL A 22 -0.44 24.63 49.72
C VAL A 22 -1.56 23.98 48.89
N CYS A 23 -2.76 23.80 49.45
CA CYS A 23 -3.93 23.35 48.69
C CYS A 23 -4.31 24.34 47.59
N PHE A 24 -4.28 25.64 47.87
CA PHE A 24 -4.60 26.68 46.89
C PHE A 24 -3.55 26.75 45.77
N VAL A 25 -2.26 26.57 46.08
CA VAL A 25 -1.17 26.50 45.09
C VAL A 25 -1.26 25.20 44.28
N PHE A 26 -1.67 24.09 44.88
CA PHE A 26 -1.93 22.84 44.15
C PHE A 26 -3.16 22.96 43.24
N ILE A 27 -4.24 23.58 43.71
CA ILE A 27 -5.44 23.81 42.91
C ILE A 27 -5.15 24.84 41.81
N TRP A 28 -4.39 25.90 42.10
CA TRP A 28 -3.94 26.87 41.10
C TRP A 28 -3.03 26.21 40.08
N ARG A 29 -1.99 25.46 40.48
CA ARG A 29 -1.13 24.74 39.53
C ARG A 29 -1.88 23.70 38.72
N LYS A 30 -2.91 23.07 39.28
CA LYS A 30 -3.78 22.16 38.54
C LYS A 30 -4.68 22.93 37.56
N ALA A 31 -5.25 24.06 37.96
CA ALA A 31 -6.02 24.95 37.10
C ALA A 31 -5.15 25.62 36.03
N GLU A 32 -3.88 25.88 36.30
CA GLU A 32 -2.90 26.43 35.36
C GLU A 32 -2.37 25.32 34.44
N SER A 33 -2.23 24.08 34.91
CA SER A 33 -2.02 22.91 34.04
C SER A 33 -3.21 22.64 33.11
N GLU A 34 -4.44 22.87 33.59
CA GLU A 34 -5.68 22.76 32.80
C GLU A 34 -5.88 24.00 31.88
N ASN A 35 -5.41 25.19 32.25
CA ASN A 35 -5.50 26.40 31.41
C ASN A 35 -4.30 26.59 30.44
N VAL A 36 -3.13 26.02 30.72
CA VAL A 36 -1.97 25.98 29.80
C VAL A 36 -2.18 24.94 28.70
N THR A 37 -3.09 23.97 28.91
CA THR A 37 -3.56 23.08 27.84
C THR A 37 -4.62 23.72 26.94
N ASP A 38 -5.26 24.82 27.35
CA ASP A 38 -6.35 25.48 26.61
C ASP A 38 -6.00 26.88 26.03
N ASN A 39 -4.82 27.42 26.29
CA ASN A 39 -4.35 28.71 25.72
C ASN A 39 -3.30 28.59 24.61
N ASN A 40 -3.12 27.39 24.05
CA ASN A 40 -2.66 27.30 22.67
C ASN A 40 -3.82 27.78 21.78
N ILE A 41 -3.73 29.03 21.31
CA ILE A 41 -4.51 29.53 20.18
C ILE A 41 -4.01 28.81 18.91
N VAL A 42 -4.22 27.51 18.88
CA VAL A 42 -4.27 26.67 17.70
C VAL A 42 -5.63 26.99 17.11
N GLY A 43 -5.63 27.70 15.98
CA GLY A 43 -6.86 28.21 15.37
C GLY A 43 -7.94 27.12 15.33
N LYS A 44 -9.09 27.41 15.95
CA LYS A 44 -10.32 26.58 15.98
C LYS A 44 -10.90 26.23 14.59
N HIS A 45 -10.15 26.43 13.51
CA HIS A 45 -10.43 25.89 12.17
C HIS A 45 -9.91 24.47 11.93
N ILE A 46 -9.32 23.82 12.95
CA ILE A 46 -8.74 22.46 12.84
C ILE A 46 -9.77 21.32 12.97
N PHE A 47 -11.03 21.60 13.33
CA PHE A 47 -12.08 20.59 13.25
C PHE A 47 -13.21 21.04 12.34
N ARG A 48 -13.07 20.75 11.03
CA ARG A 48 -14.25 20.57 10.18
C ARG A 48 -15.02 19.38 10.73
N LYS A 49 -16.28 19.61 11.10
CA LYS A 49 -17.24 18.64 11.66
C LYS A 49 -17.56 17.43 10.74
N ASN A 50 -16.81 17.21 9.65
CA ASN A 50 -16.98 16.13 8.67
C ASN A 50 -15.62 15.65 8.05
N GLN A 51 -14.49 15.79 8.76
CA GLN A 51 -13.25 15.08 8.39
C GLN A 51 -13.10 13.84 9.30
N GLU A 52 -13.56 12.68 8.82
CA GLU A 52 -13.20 11.40 9.41
C GLU A 52 -11.74 11.06 9.05
N GLU A 53 -10.78 11.66 9.75
CA GLU A 53 -9.49 11.00 9.97
C GLU A 53 -9.73 9.92 11.05
N TYR A 54 -9.98 8.69 10.60
CA TYR A 54 -10.36 7.59 11.46
C TYR A 54 -9.12 7.02 12.19
N ILE A 55 -8.90 7.46 13.43
CA ILE A 55 -8.05 6.75 14.39
C ILE A 55 -8.96 5.77 15.15
N ASP A 56 -8.84 4.47 14.88
CA ASP A 56 -9.34 3.43 15.81
C ASP A 56 -8.47 3.44 17.07
N ARG A 57 -9.05 3.07 18.22
CA ARG A 57 -8.41 2.85 19.54
C ARG A 57 -7.28 1.80 19.53
N ARG A 58 -6.82 1.35 18.37
CA ARG A 58 -5.71 0.40 18.15
C ARG A 58 -4.66 0.88 17.13
N GLY A 59 -4.74 2.11 16.62
CA GLY A 59 -3.61 2.80 15.98
C GLY A 59 -3.04 2.16 14.71
N VAL A 60 -3.86 1.58 13.82
CA VAL A 60 -3.37 1.05 12.53
C VAL A 60 -3.88 1.91 11.36
N HIS A 61 -2.97 2.68 10.77
CA HIS A 61 -3.17 3.38 9.49
C HIS A 61 -2.72 2.50 8.33
N VAL A 62 -3.63 1.76 7.69
CA VAL A 62 -3.31 1.17 6.39
C VAL A 62 -3.63 2.21 5.33
N VAL A 63 -2.69 3.10 5.03
CA VAL A 63 -2.74 3.88 3.78
C VAL A 63 -2.39 2.89 2.67
N VAL A 64 -3.41 2.17 2.21
CA VAL A 64 -3.32 1.40 0.98
C VAL A 64 -3.08 2.41 -0.13
N GLY A 65 -1.95 2.32 -0.82
CA GLY A 65 -1.71 3.05 -2.06
C GLY A 65 -2.82 2.73 -3.04
N HIS A 66 -3.89 3.53 -3.01
CA HIS A 66 -5.08 3.30 -3.79
C HIS A 66 -5.03 4.24 -4.99
N TYR A 67 -4.71 3.66 -6.14
CA TYR A 67 -5.02 4.28 -7.42
C TYR A 67 -6.53 4.15 -7.64
N ILE A 68 -7.28 5.21 -7.34
CA ILE A 68 -8.66 5.34 -7.79
C ILE A 68 -8.57 5.76 -9.25
N GLY A 69 -8.88 4.83 -10.16
CA GLY A 69 -8.75 4.96 -11.61
C GLY A 69 -9.68 5.98 -12.26
N ASN A 70 -9.75 7.20 -11.74
CA ASN A 70 -10.31 8.35 -12.45
C ASN A 70 -9.17 9.33 -12.78
N PRO A 71 -8.56 9.25 -13.97
CA PRO A 71 -7.75 10.34 -14.45
C PRO A 71 -8.66 11.57 -14.53
N ALA A 72 -8.25 12.68 -13.94
CA ALA A 72 -8.95 13.92 -14.22
C ALA A 72 -8.59 14.30 -15.66
N ASP A 73 -9.49 14.04 -16.60
CA ASP A 73 -9.24 14.22 -18.03
C ASP A 73 -8.86 15.65 -18.42
N LYS A 74 -9.07 16.64 -17.54
CA LYS A 74 -8.49 17.99 -17.62
C LYS A 74 -8.26 18.54 -16.22
N ILE A 75 -7.13 19.21 -15.98
CA ILE A 75 -6.97 20.12 -14.84
C ILE A 75 -7.96 21.28 -15.09
N PRO A 76 -9.06 21.42 -14.34
CA PRO A 76 -10.02 22.47 -14.63
C PRO A 76 -9.35 23.83 -14.41
N ASN A 77 -9.32 24.66 -15.45
CA ASN A 77 -8.92 26.08 -15.42
C ASN A 77 -7.43 26.42 -15.10
N ALA A 78 -6.46 25.53 -15.33
CA ALA A 78 -5.04 25.91 -15.20
C ALA A 78 -4.52 26.57 -16.49
N THR A 79 -4.03 27.81 -16.40
CA THR A 79 -3.41 28.51 -17.54
C THR A 79 -2.02 27.93 -17.85
N HIS A 80 -1.52 28.17 -19.07
CA HIS A 80 -0.16 27.79 -19.45
C HIS A 80 0.88 28.35 -18.47
N ASP A 81 0.72 29.61 -18.08
CA ASP A 81 1.61 30.26 -17.09
C ASP A 81 1.54 29.58 -15.72
N MET A 82 0.35 29.18 -15.25
CA MET A 82 0.21 28.45 -13.98
C MET A 82 0.89 27.07 -14.02
N ILE A 83 0.85 26.42 -15.18
CA ILE A 83 1.46 25.10 -15.40
C ILE A 83 2.98 25.21 -15.47
N ASN A 84 3.51 26.27 -16.07
CA ASN A 84 4.95 26.46 -16.25
C ASN A 84 5.61 27.35 -15.19
N ALA A 85 4.84 27.94 -14.28
CA ALA A 85 5.39 28.68 -13.16
C ALA A 85 6.12 27.73 -12.19
N ASN A 86 7.40 27.99 -11.98
CA ASN A 86 8.19 27.37 -10.93
C ASN A 86 8.26 28.32 -9.73
N TYR A 87 7.42 28.10 -8.72
CA TYR A 87 7.37 28.90 -7.48
C TYR A 87 8.28 28.35 -6.39
N PHE A 88 9.28 27.53 -6.74
CA PHE A 88 10.23 26.97 -5.79
C PHE A 88 10.96 28.08 -5.03
N ALA A 89 10.63 28.21 -3.74
CA ALA A 89 11.11 29.24 -2.84
C ALA A 89 11.22 28.65 -1.43
N PRO A 90 12.29 27.87 -1.17
CA PRO A 90 12.40 27.10 0.06
C PRO A 90 12.61 27.99 1.29
N GLU A 91 11.91 27.67 2.36
CA GLU A 91 12.08 28.26 3.69
C GLU A 91 13.01 27.34 4.51
N PRO A 92 14.03 27.87 5.22
CA PRO A 92 15.09 27.04 5.83
C PRO A 92 14.61 25.89 6.74
N ASP A 93 13.57 26.11 7.54
CA ASP A 93 13.07 25.12 8.50
C ASP A 93 11.80 24.38 8.03
N ALA A 94 11.28 24.70 6.84
CA ALA A 94 10.06 24.07 6.35
C ALA A 94 10.28 22.57 6.07
N GLY A 95 9.50 21.73 6.75
CA GLY A 95 9.53 20.29 6.58
C GLY A 95 10.80 19.62 7.11
N LYS A 96 11.60 20.32 7.92
CA LYS A 96 12.77 19.80 8.62
C LYS A 96 12.41 18.53 9.40
N ASP A 97 13.32 17.56 9.44
CA ASP A 97 13.14 16.27 10.11
C ASP A 97 11.85 15.53 9.70
N GLY A 98 11.35 15.78 8.49
CA GLY A 98 10.10 15.21 7.98
C GLY A 98 8.83 15.77 8.62
N PHE A 99 8.88 16.89 9.34
CA PHE A 99 7.70 17.52 9.93
C PHE A 99 6.70 18.04 8.86
N PRO A 100 5.40 18.17 9.18
CA PRO A 100 4.41 18.71 8.26
C PRO A 100 4.65 20.20 7.97
N VAL A 101 4.43 20.61 6.73
CA VAL A 101 4.32 22.01 6.31
C VAL A 101 2.85 22.37 6.17
N VAL A 102 2.42 23.36 6.96
CA VAL A 102 1.03 23.83 6.97
C VAL A 102 0.91 25.11 6.15
N ILE A 103 -0.03 25.13 5.22
CA ILE A 103 -0.32 26.31 4.40
C ILE A 103 -1.24 27.27 5.15
N ALA A 104 -0.91 28.56 5.10
CA ALA A 104 -1.70 29.59 5.76
C ALA A 104 -3.15 29.63 5.22
N PRO A 105 -4.16 29.92 6.07
CA PRO A 105 -5.57 29.90 5.65
C PRO A 105 -5.89 30.78 4.44
N LYS A 106 -5.21 31.93 4.32
CA LYS A 106 -5.36 32.87 3.19
C LYS A 106 -4.98 32.26 1.83
N ASP A 107 -4.09 31.27 1.82
CA ASP A 107 -3.54 30.65 0.61
C ASP A 107 -4.28 29.36 0.22
N ILE A 108 -5.31 28.94 0.98
CA ILE A 108 -5.99 27.64 0.78
C ILE A 108 -6.59 27.51 -0.62
N ILE A 109 -7.16 28.59 -1.17
CA ILE A 109 -7.77 28.56 -2.52
C ILE A 109 -6.71 28.31 -3.57
N LYS A 110 -5.58 29.03 -3.51
CA LYS A 110 -4.44 28.86 -4.41
C LYS A 110 -3.84 27.46 -4.29
N MET A 111 -3.67 26.98 -3.06
CA MET A 111 -3.17 25.63 -2.78
C MET A 111 -4.05 24.55 -3.42
N ARG A 112 -5.39 24.66 -3.31
CA ARG A 112 -6.32 23.72 -3.96
C ARG A 112 -6.26 23.76 -5.48
N GLN A 113 -6.08 24.94 -6.08
CA GLN A 113 -5.90 25.08 -7.52
C GLN A 113 -4.62 24.39 -7.99
N LEU A 114 -3.48 24.68 -7.31
CA LEU A 114 -2.20 24.08 -7.62
C LEU A 114 -2.17 22.57 -7.35
N TYR A 115 -2.91 22.09 -6.35
CA TYR A 115 -3.04 20.66 -6.05
C TYR A 115 -3.56 19.87 -7.26
N GLN A 116 -4.44 20.45 -8.10
CA GLN A 116 -4.98 19.75 -9.27
C GLN A 116 -3.91 19.43 -10.33
N ILE A 117 -2.80 20.16 -10.35
CA ILE A 117 -1.75 20.06 -11.37
C ILE A 117 -0.97 18.75 -11.21
N ASN A 118 -0.48 18.46 -10.01
CA ASN A 118 0.35 17.28 -9.74
C ASN A 118 -0.32 16.27 -8.79
N ARG A 119 -1.52 16.55 -8.29
CA ARG A 119 -2.28 15.73 -7.32
C ARG A 119 -1.60 15.59 -5.96
N PHE A 120 -0.91 16.65 -5.55
CA PHE A 120 -0.34 16.87 -4.22
C PHE A 120 -0.14 18.37 -3.99
N ASN A 121 0.12 18.78 -2.75
CA ASN A 121 0.28 20.18 -2.37
C ASN A 121 1.63 20.76 -2.84
N LEU A 122 1.62 21.31 -4.07
CA LEU A 122 2.79 21.99 -4.64
C LEU A 122 3.30 23.14 -3.76
N MET A 123 2.41 23.91 -3.13
CA MET A 123 2.81 25.03 -2.29
C MET A 123 3.61 24.57 -1.07
N ALA A 124 3.22 23.45 -0.46
CA ALA A 124 3.97 22.86 0.65
C ALA A 124 5.33 22.36 0.16
N SER A 125 5.36 21.62 -0.96
CA SER A 125 6.60 21.13 -1.55
C SER A 125 7.57 22.26 -1.91
N ASP A 126 7.11 23.33 -2.53
CA ASP A 126 7.97 24.40 -3.03
C ASP A 126 8.62 25.22 -1.91
N ARG A 127 8.05 25.18 -0.70
CA ARG A 127 8.63 25.77 0.52
C ARG A 127 9.65 24.86 1.19
N ILE A 128 9.68 23.57 0.88
CA ILE A 128 10.58 22.62 1.54
C ILE A 128 11.94 22.58 0.81
N PRO A 129 13.07 22.78 1.52
CA PRO A 129 14.41 22.65 0.94
C PRO A 129 14.63 21.30 0.25
N LEU A 130 15.37 21.28 -0.87
CA LEU A 130 15.68 20.05 -1.61
C LEU A 130 16.53 19.07 -0.77
N ASN A 131 17.28 19.59 0.19
CA ASN A 131 18.16 18.86 1.09
C ASN A 131 17.59 18.74 2.52
N ARG A 132 16.27 18.83 2.71
CA ARG A 132 15.65 18.72 4.04
C ARG A 132 16.10 17.45 4.78
N THR A 133 16.23 17.53 6.10
CA THR A 133 16.52 16.38 6.96
C THR A 133 15.30 15.47 7.11
N LEU A 134 15.54 14.20 7.41
CA LEU A 134 14.53 13.18 7.68
C LEU A 134 14.90 12.43 8.97
N PRO A 135 13.93 11.87 9.69
CA PRO A 135 14.22 11.08 10.88
C PRO A 135 14.96 9.78 10.48
N ASP A 136 15.90 9.32 11.32
CA ASP A 136 16.48 7.98 11.16
C ASP A 136 15.46 6.93 11.63
N VAL A 137 14.68 6.41 10.69
CA VAL A 137 13.63 5.41 10.94
C VAL A 137 14.16 3.99 11.10
N ARG A 138 15.46 3.77 10.89
CA ARG A 138 16.08 2.46 11.04
C ARG A 138 16.05 2.01 12.49
N LYS A 139 16.02 0.70 12.67
CA LYS A 139 16.19 0.09 14.00
C LYS A 139 17.64 0.19 14.44
N LYS A 140 17.87 0.22 15.76
CA LYS A 140 19.23 0.26 16.35
C LYS A 140 20.18 -0.80 15.74
N LYS A 141 19.69 -2.03 15.55
CA LYS A 141 20.47 -3.10 14.92
C LYS A 141 20.81 -2.79 13.46
N CYS A 142 19.89 -2.22 12.67
CA CYS A 142 20.16 -1.82 11.28
C CYS A 142 21.23 -0.73 11.14
N GLN A 143 21.47 0.08 12.18
CA GLN A 143 22.44 1.18 12.12
C GLN A 143 23.89 0.67 12.09
N THR A 144 24.15 -0.48 12.69
CA THR A 144 25.49 -1.10 12.73
C THR A 144 25.68 -2.21 11.69
N LEU A 145 24.61 -2.59 10.98
CA LEU A 145 24.69 -3.51 9.86
C LEU A 145 25.21 -2.80 8.60
N TYR A 146 25.82 -3.55 7.69
CA TYR A 146 26.27 -3.09 6.37
C TYR A 146 27.42 -2.05 6.36
N GLN A 147 28.29 -2.06 7.38
CA GLN A 147 29.44 -1.14 7.46
C GLN A 147 30.54 -1.41 6.41
N ASN A 148 30.61 -2.64 5.89
CA ASN A 148 31.54 -3.05 4.84
C ASN A 148 31.03 -2.69 3.42
N TYR A 149 30.16 -1.70 3.28
CA TYR A 149 29.56 -1.33 2.00
C TYR A 149 30.56 -0.99 0.90
N LYS A 150 31.80 -0.65 1.26
CA LYS A 150 32.87 -0.36 0.29
C LYS A 150 33.24 -1.55 -0.60
N GLU A 151 32.91 -2.77 -0.16
CA GLU A 151 33.13 -4.01 -0.91
C GLU A 151 31.96 -4.32 -1.86
N TYR A 152 30.83 -3.61 -1.72
CA TYR A 152 29.63 -3.89 -2.49
C TYR A 152 29.71 -3.36 -3.93
N PRO A 153 29.00 -4.00 -4.87
CA PRO A 153 28.94 -3.54 -6.24
C PRO A 153 28.31 -2.13 -6.34
N LYS A 154 28.81 -1.34 -7.29
CA LYS A 154 28.26 -0.01 -7.54
C LYS A 154 26.88 -0.07 -8.19
N SER A 155 26.06 0.92 -7.85
CA SER A 155 24.67 1.06 -8.27
C SER A 155 24.46 2.25 -9.20
N SER A 156 23.67 2.05 -10.25
CA SER A 156 23.10 3.14 -11.07
C SER A 156 21.64 3.36 -10.67
N ILE A 157 21.33 4.59 -10.28
CA ILE A 157 19.97 4.97 -9.89
C ILE A 157 19.23 5.49 -11.12
N VAL A 158 18.10 4.89 -11.47
CA VAL A 158 17.27 5.26 -12.62
C VAL A 158 15.95 5.87 -12.11
N ILE A 159 15.73 7.14 -12.44
CA ILE A 159 14.53 7.90 -12.08
C ILE A 159 13.82 8.31 -13.36
N VAL A 160 12.63 7.76 -13.60
CA VAL A 160 11.77 8.16 -14.72
C VAL A 160 10.85 9.28 -14.26
N TYR A 161 10.69 10.31 -15.09
CA TYR A 161 9.76 11.40 -14.82
C TYR A 161 9.00 11.83 -16.07
N HIS A 162 7.77 12.28 -15.87
CA HIS A 162 6.95 12.95 -16.86
C HIS A 162 6.18 14.04 -16.13
N ASN A 163 6.33 15.31 -16.54
CA ASN A 163 5.60 16.45 -15.97
C ASN A 163 5.63 16.53 -14.43
N GLU A 164 6.73 16.08 -13.81
CA GLU A 164 6.92 16.10 -12.36
C GLU A 164 7.21 17.53 -11.87
N ALA A 165 6.87 17.83 -10.61
CA ALA A 165 7.22 19.14 -10.04
C ALA A 165 8.74 19.27 -9.84
N TRP A 166 9.26 20.49 -10.05
CA TRP A 166 10.67 20.81 -9.85
C TRP A 166 11.15 20.41 -8.45
N SER A 167 10.38 20.78 -7.42
CA SER A 167 10.71 20.53 -6.02
C SER A 167 10.75 19.05 -5.66
N THR A 168 9.81 18.24 -6.12
CA THR A 168 9.77 16.79 -5.82
C THR A 168 10.84 16.01 -6.59
N LEU A 169 11.03 16.31 -7.89
CA LEU A 169 12.06 15.66 -8.71
C LEU A 169 13.45 15.90 -8.13
N LEU A 170 13.80 17.16 -7.87
CA LEU A 170 15.13 17.48 -7.36
C LEU A 170 15.31 17.06 -5.89
N ARG A 171 14.26 17.07 -5.06
CA ARG A 171 14.35 16.52 -3.70
C ARG A 171 14.62 15.03 -3.72
N THR A 172 14.06 14.30 -4.69
CA THR A 172 14.41 12.88 -4.92
C THR A 172 15.89 12.73 -5.23
N VAL A 173 16.40 13.49 -6.20
CA VAL A 173 17.82 13.49 -6.60
C VAL A 173 18.74 13.85 -5.41
N TRP A 174 18.44 14.91 -4.68
CA TRP A 174 19.21 15.32 -3.51
C TRP A 174 19.14 14.30 -2.37
N SER A 175 18.00 13.62 -2.17
CA SER A 175 17.88 12.57 -1.16
C SER A 175 18.83 11.40 -1.45
N VAL A 176 18.97 11.01 -2.72
CA VAL A 176 19.94 10.00 -3.17
C VAL A 176 21.37 10.51 -2.95
N ILE A 177 21.68 11.72 -3.44
CA ILE A 177 23.02 12.32 -3.33
C ILE A 177 23.48 12.43 -1.87
N ASN A 178 22.59 12.79 -0.96
CA ASN A 178 22.93 13.07 0.43
C ASN A 178 23.01 11.81 1.31
N ARG A 179 22.36 10.71 0.91
CA ARG A 179 22.16 9.53 1.78
C ARG A 179 22.58 8.21 1.14
N SER A 180 23.33 8.27 0.04
CA SER A 180 23.99 7.12 -0.57
C SER A 180 25.51 7.28 -0.46
N PRO A 181 26.24 6.27 0.03
CA PRO A 181 27.71 6.32 0.04
C PRO A 181 28.26 6.45 -1.37
N ARG A 182 29.30 7.29 -1.54
CA ARG A 182 29.87 7.62 -2.86
C ARG A 182 30.55 6.42 -3.51
N GLU A 183 31.04 5.50 -2.71
CA GLU A 183 31.74 4.29 -3.14
C GLU A 183 30.82 3.32 -3.90
N ILE A 184 29.53 3.29 -3.55
CA ILE A 184 28.52 2.40 -4.16
C ILE A 184 27.51 3.13 -5.06
N LEU A 185 27.62 4.44 -5.22
CA LEU A 185 26.80 5.24 -6.13
C LEU A 185 27.61 5.59 -7.39
N GLU A 186 27.37 4.86 -8.48
CA GLU A 186 28.07 5.10 -9.75
C GLU A 186 27.53 6.36 -10.45
N GLU A 187 26.20 6.47 -10.56
CA GLU A 187 25.55 7.56 -11.28
C GLU A 187 24.05 7.63 -11.01
N ILE A 188 23.47 8.78 -11.34
CA ILE A 188 22.02 9.01 -11.39
C ILE A 188 21.61 9.26 -12.85
N ILE A 189 20.62 8.51 -13.33
CA ILE A 189 20.08 8.60 -14.68
C ILE A 189 18.64 9.05 -14.57
N LEU A 190 18.38 10.28 -15.01
CA LEU A 190 17.04 10.82 -15.15
C LEU A 190 16.52 10.51 -16.56
N VAL A 191 15.35 9.93 -16.68
CA VAL A 191 14.72 9.64 -17.98
C VAL A 191 13.44 10.45 -18.10
N ASP A 192 13.46 11.44 -19.00
CA ASP A 192 12.34 12.29 -19.35
C ASP A 192 11.44 11.61 -20.37
N ASP A 193 10.27 11.16 -19.93
CA ASP A 193 9.24 10.56 -20.79
C ASP A 193 8.37 11.65 -21.44
N ALA A 194 9.01 12.50 -22.26
CA ALA A 194 8.39 13.60 -23.01
C ALA A 194 7.61 14.59 -22.13
N SER A 195 8.28 15.19 -21.14
CA SER A 195 7.71 16.27 -20.34
C SER A 195 7.46 17.54 -21.16
N GLU A 196 6.36 18.21 -20.86
CA GLU A 196 5.92 19.43 -21.52
C GLU A 196 6.33 20.69 -20.75
N ARG A 197 6.57 20.57 -19.43
CA ARG A 197 6.92 21.69 -18.55
C ARG A 197 8.24 22.34 -18.92
N ASP A 198 8.26 23.66 -19.04
CA ASP A 198 9.44 24.39 -19.50
C ASP A 198 10.62 24.32 -18.52
N PHE A 199 10.33 24.34 -17.21
CA PHE A 199 11.35 24.17 -16.18
C PHE A 199 12.01 22.78 -16.18
N LEU A 200 11.41 21.77 -16.83
CA LEU A 200 12.00 20.43 -16.97
C LEU A 200 12.90 20.28 -18.20
N LYS A 201 13.01 21.32 -19.04
CA LYS A 201 13.84 21.33 -20.25
C LYS A 201 15.24 21.89 -19.92
N LYS A 202 15.67 22.93 -20.62
CA LYS A 202 16.99 23.57 -20.45
C LYS A 202 17.30 23.96 -18.99
N PRO A 203 16.37 24.53 -18.19
CA PRO A 203 16.68 24.86 -16.79
C PRO A 203 17.09 23.66 -15.95
N LEU A 204 16.47 22.50 -16.17
CA LEU A 204 16.86 21.26 -15.50
C LEU A 204 18.21 20.74 -16.00
N ASP A 205 18.49 20.82 -17.31
CA ASP A 205 19.80 20.44 -17.86
C ASP A 205 20.92 21.26 -17.22
N ASP A 206 20.72 22.58 -17.12
CA ASP A 206 21.69 23.50 -16.53
C ASP A 206 21.89 23.23 -15.04
N TYR A 207 20.81 22.98 -14.29
CA TYR A 207 20.89 22.63 -12.87
C TYR A 207 21.61 21.29 -12.63
N VAL A 208 21.26 20.25 -13.38
CA VAL A 208 21.80 18.89 -13.19
C VAL A 208 23.31 18.83 -13.42
N ARG A 209 23.85 19.67 -14.32
CA ARG A 209 25.31 19.79 -14.52
C ARG A 209 26.06 20.30 -13.30
N THR A 210 25.39 20.96 -12.35
CA THR A 210 26.02 21.49 -11.13
C THR A 210 26.07 20.48 -9.98
N LEU A 211 25.44 19.31 -10.13
CA LEU A 211 25.35 18.32 -9.07
C LEU A 211 26.71 17.65 -8.77
N PRO A 212 26.98 17.33 -7.49
CA PRO A 212 28.26 16.72 -7.09
C PRO A 212 28.40 15.24 -7.48
N VAL A 213 27.33 14.63 -7.99
CA VAL A 213 27.31 13.25 -8.49
C VAL A 213 27.04 13.30 -9.98
N ARG A 214 27.74 12.43 -10.72
CA ARG A 214 27.49 12.23 -12.14
C ARG A 214 26.01 11.93 -12.37
N THR A 215 25.31 12.93 -12.92
CA THR A 215 23.88 12.86 -13.20
C THR A 215 23.68 13.18 -14.67
N ARG A 216 22.93 12.33 -15.38
CA ARG A 216 22.64 12.51 -16.80
C ARG A 216 21.14 12.43 -17.06
N ILE A 217 20.67 13.17 -18.06
CA ILE A 217 19.27 13.17 -18.49
C ILE A 217 19.20 12.50 -19.87
N ILE A 218 18.28 11.56 -20.02
CA ILE A 218 17.84 10.99 -21.30
C ILE A 218 16.49 11.61 -21.63
N ARG A 219 16.32 12.12 -22.85
CA ARG A 219 15.07 12.75 -23.28
C ARG A 219 14.41 11.98 -24.40
N ASN A 220 13.13 11.68 -24.22
CA ASN A 220 12.27 11.15 -25.27
C ASN A 220 11.55 12.29 -25.99
N SER A 221 11.52 12.23 -27.32
CA SER A 221 10.76 13.19 -28.15
C SER A 221 9.25 12.92 -28.10
N GLN A 222 8.85 11.69 -27.77
CA GLN A 222 7.47 11.23 -27.69
C GLN A 222 7.26 10.47 -26.39
N ARG A 223 6.02 10.46 -25.90
CA ARG A 223 5.67 9.75 -24.68
C ARG A 223 5.66 8.25 -24.93
N VAL A 224 6.67 7.56 -24.42
CA VAL A 224 6.87 6.10 -24.56
C VAL A 224 6.31 5.32 -23.36
N GLY A 225 6.14 5.99 -22.21
CA GLY A 225 5.63 5.37 -21.00
C GLY A 225 6.71 4.91 -20.03
N LEU A 226 6.30 4.65 -18.78
CA LEU A 226 7.16 4.29 -17.66
C LEU A 226 8.03 3.08 -17.97
N VAL A 227 7.45 2.02 -18.54
CA VAL A 227 8.15 0.75 -18.82
C VAL A 227 9.30 0.98 -19.80
N GLN A 228 9.02 1.62 -20.92
CA GLN A 228 10.01 1.91 -21.95
C GLN A 228 11.09 2.88 -21.47
N ALA A 229 10.70 3.92 -20.73
CA ALA A 229 11.64 4.85 -20.13
C ALA A 229 12.58 4.16 -19.12
N ARG A 230 12.07 3.25 -18.28
CA ARG A 230 12.92 2.43 -17.38
C ARG A 230 13.90 1.56 -18.16
N LEU A 231 13.47 0.95 -19.26
CA LEU A 231 14.33 0.15 -20.14
C LEU A 231 15.46 0.99 -20.75
N GLN A 232 15.17 2.20 -21.22
CA GLN A 232 16.19 3.11 -21.75
C GLN A 232 17.23 3.47 -20.68
N GLY A 233 16.78 3.80 -19.46
CA GLY A 233 17.67 4.06 -18.34
C GLY A 233 18.54 2.84 -17.99
N ALA A 234 17.94 1.65 -17.93
CA ALA A 234 18.65 0.40 -17.66
C ALA A 234 19.72 0.06 -18.71
N ARG A 235 19.45 0.33 -20.00
CA ARG A 235 20.38 0.03 -21.09
C ARG A 235 21.66 0.87 -21.03
N VAL A 236 21.57 2.14 -20.60
CA VAL A 236 22.74 3.04 -20.52
C VAL A 236 23.49 2.99 -19.19
N ALA A 237 22.89 2.35 -18.18
CA ALA A 237 23.41 2.27 -16.83
C ALA A 237 24.72 1.47 -16.77
N LYS A 238 25.67 2.00 -16.00
CA LYS A 238 27.02 1.43 -15.86
C LYS A 238 27.23 0.64 -14.56
N GLY A 239 26.43 0.91 -13.53
CA GLY A 239 26.47 0.19 -12.26
C GLY A 239 26.15 -1.29 -12.46
N ALA A 240 26.78 -2.14 -11.65
CA ALA A 240 26.47 -3.56 -11.61
C ALA A 240 25.07 -3.82 -11.02
N VAL A 241 24.58 -2.92 -10.17
CA VAL A 241 23.21 -2.94 -9.65
C VAL A 241 22.39 -1.82 -10.27
N LEU A 242 21.17 -2.14 -10.72
CA LEU A 242 20.16 -1.15 -11.12
C LEU A 242 19.26 -0.87 -9.93
N VAL A 243 19.03 0.41 -9.62
CA VAL A 243 18.06 0.83 -8.60
C VAL A 243 17.05 1.75 -9.24
N PHE A 244 15.79 1.36 -9.24
CA PHE A 244 14.70 2.18 -9.78
C PHE A 244 14.03 2.95 -8.65
N LEU A 245 13.77 4.24 -8.89
CA LEU A 245 13.01 5.12 -8.00
C LEU A 245 11.99 5.92 -8.81
N ASP A 246 10.83 6.20 -8.21
CA ASP A 246 9.92 7.19 -8.76
C ASP A 246 10.44 8.61 -8.48
N ALA A 247 10.03 9.59 -9.29
CA ALA A 247 10.51 10.98 -9.23
C ALA A 247 9.99 11.82 -8.05
N HIS A 248 9.30 11.20 -7.11
CA HIS A 248 8.72 11.84 -5.92
C HIS A 248 8.94 10.95 -4.69
N CYS A 249 10.21 10.58 -4.50
CA CYS A 249 10.68 9.78 -3.37
C CYS A 249 11.65 10.57 -2.49
N GLU A 250 11.79 10.16 -1.23
CA GLU A 250 12.87 10.64 -0.38
C GLU A 250 13.52 9.48 0.36
N CYS A 251 14.78 9.21 0.04
CA CYS A 251 15.55 8.12 0.62
C CYS A 251 15.93 8.46 2.07
N THR A 252 15.99 7.47 2.96
CA THR A 252 16.51 7.66 4.33
C THR A 252 17.98 7.25 4.43
N THR A 253 18.63 7.56 5.55
CA THR A 253 19.99 7.06 5.84
C THR A 253 20.01 5.53 5.82
N GLY A 254 21.02 4.91 5.20
CA GLY A 254 21.20 3.45 5.16
C GLY A 254 20.33 2.69 4.14
N TRP A 255 19.61 3.41 3.28
CA TRP A 255 18.65 2.81 2.34
C TRP A 255 19.33 1.97 1.25
N LEU A 256 20.49 2.41 0.74
CA LEU A 256 21.12 1.80 -0.43
C LEU A 256 21.97 0.60 -0.02
N GLU A 257 22.76 0.74 1.04
CA GLU A 257 23.72 -0.24 1.52
C GLU A 257 23.06 -1.60 1.77
N SER A 258 21.90 -1.60 2.44
CA SER A 258 21.18 -2.82 2.79
C SER A 258 20.53 -3.52 1.58
N MET A 259 20.08 -2.77 0.57
CA MET A 259 19.55 -3.36 -0.66
C MET A 259 20.68 -3.94 -1.53
N VAL A 260 21.78 -3.21 -1.67
CA VAL A 260 22.93 -3.66 -2.47
C VAL A 260 23.61 -4.86 -1.82
N ALA A 261 23.74 -4.88 -0.49
CA ALA A 261 24.24 -6.05 0.25
C ALA A 261 23.44 -7.31 -0.09
N ARG A 262 22.11 -7.21 -0.13
CA ARG A 262 21.23 -8.36 -0.45
C ARG A 262 21.46 -8.90 -1.86
N ILE A 263 21.76 -8.03 -2.81
CA ILE A 263 22.07 -8.40 -4.20
C ILE A 263 23.49 -8.96 -4.31
N ALA A 264 24.45 -8.42 -3.56
CA ALA A 264 25.81 -8.95 -3.50
C ALA A 264 25.83 -10.39 -2.95
N ASP A 265 25.01 -10.67 -1.95
CA ASP A 265 24.85 -12.02 -1.39
C ASP A 265 24.17 -13.01 -2.36
N ASP A 266 23.18 -12.55 -3.12
CA ASP A 266 22.52 -13.33 -4.16
C ASP A 266 22.05 -12.44 -5.32
N PRO A 267 22.73 -12.51 -6.49
CA PRO A 267 22.42 -11.66 -7.64
C PRO A 267 21.06 -11.99 -8.28
N THR A 268 20.42 -13.11 -7.91
CA THR A 268 19.07 -13.48 -8.40
C THR A 268 17.94 -12.90 -7.54
N THR A 269 18.27 -12.05 -6.56
CA THR A 269 17.30 -11.39 -5.68
C THR A 269 16.93 -10.00 -6.18
N ILE A 270 15.64 -9.69 -6.19
CA ILE A 270 15.10 -8.34 -6.33
C ILE A 270 14.85 -7.77 -4.93
N ALA A 271 15.62 -6.77 -4.52
CA ALA A 271 15.54 -6.16 -3.20
C ALA A 271 14.63 -4.92 -3.23
N CYS A 272 13.58 -4.91 -2.42
CA CYS A 272 12.65 -3.79 -2.28
C CYS A 272 12.84 -3.10 -0.93
N PRO A 273 12.81 -1.76 -0.85
CA PRO A 273 12.78 -1.06 0.43
C PRO A 273 11.42 -1.20 1.10
N VAL A 274 11.35 -0.91 2.40
CA VAL A 274 10.10 -0.53 3.04
C VAL A 274 9.70 0.84 2.48
N ILE A 275 8.50 0.90 1.91
CA ILE A 275 7.97 2.13 1.33
C ILE A 275 7.21 2.89 2.43
N ASP A 276 7.80 4.00 2.87
CA ASP A 276 7.21 4.93 3.82
C ASP A 276 6.33 5.95 3.08
N ILE A 277 5.51 6.69 3.82
CA ILE A 277 4.52 7.60 3.24
C ILE A 277 5.01 9.03 3.37
N ILE A 278 5.04 9.76 2.27
CA ILE A 278 5.08 11.22 2.27
C ILE A 278 3.65 11.70 2.07
N ASN A 279 3.12 12.44 3.06
CA ASN A 279 1.74 12.93 3.00
C ASN A 279 1.56 13.93 1.84
N ASP A 280 0.52 13.73 1.03
CA ASP A 280 0.26 14.50 -0.18
C ASP A 280 -0.21 15.94 0.06
N ASP A 281 -0.65 16.26 1.29
CA ASP A 281 -1.10 17.59 1.67
C ASP A 281 -0.03 18.37 2.44
N THR A 282 0.63 17.73 3.41
CA THR A 282 1.56 18.39 4.34
C THR A 282 3.03 18.06 4.09
N PHE A 283 3.34 17.07 3.24
CA PHE A 283 4.70 16.55 3.05
C PHE A 283 5.37 15.98 4.30
N ALA A 284 4.59 15.69 5.34
CA ALA A 284 5.07 14.97 6.52
C ALA A 284 5.58 13.58 6.12
N TYR A 285 6.74 13.20 6.66
CA TYR A 285 7.29 11.86 6.51
C TYR A 285 6.68 10.94 7.57
N VAL A 286 5.94 9.94 7.14
CA VAL A 286 5.24 8.99 8.00
C VAL A 286 5.79 7.59 7.74
N LYS A 287 6.47 7.05 8.77
CA LYS A 287 6.98 5.67 8.75
C LYS A 287 5.82 4.68 8.55
N SER A 288 5.96 3.79 7.57
CA SER A 288 4.97 2.76 7.28
C SER A 288 5.14 1.54 8.20
N PHE A 289 4.11 0.71 8.22
CA PHE A 289 4.11 -0.54 8.97
C PHE A 289 4.98 -1.59 8.26
N GLU A 290 6.15 -1.87 8.82
CA GLU A 290 7.17 -2.81 8.31
C GLU A 290 6.75 -4.29 8.25
N LEU A 291 5.51 -4.62 8.61
CA LEU A 291 4.94 -5.97 8.54
C LEU A 291 4.14 -6.18 7.26
N HIS A 292 4.11 -5.21 6.35
CA HIS A 292 3.40 -5.36 5.08
C HIS A 292 4.26 -6.03 4.01
N TRP A 293 3.59 -6.84 3.21
CA TRP A 293 4.11 -7.48 2.02
C TRP A 293 3.11 -7.36 0.87
N GLY A 294 3.60 -7.48 -0.36
CA GLY A 294 2.82 -7.27 -1.58
C GLY A 294 2.28 -8.56 -2.17
N ALA A 295 0.99 -8.61 -2.46
CA ALA A 295 0.38 -9.59 -3.34
C ALA A 295 -0.61 -8.88 -4.29
N PHE A 296 -1.56 -9.62 -4.85
CA PHE A 296 -2.53 -9.08 -5.81
C PHE A 296 -3.89 -9.73 -5.60
N ASN A 297 -4.97 -9.06 -5.98
CA ASN A 297 -6.29 -9.71 -6.08
C ASN A 297 -6.49 -10.35 -7.46
N TRP A 298 -7.56 -11.10 -7.64
CA TRP A 298 -7.85 -11.80 -8.90
C TRP A 298 -8.30 -10.92 -10.07
N LEU A 299 -8.37 -9.61 -9.86
CA LEU A 299 -8.48 -8.61 -10.92
C LEU A 299 -7.10 -8.03 -11.29
N LEU A 300 -6.02 -8.66 -10.83
CA LEU A 300 -4.63 -8.26 -11.02
C LEU A 300 -4.33 -6.85 -10.52
N GLN A 301 -4.94 -6.48 -9.39
CA GLN A 301 -4.62 -5.25 -8.67
C GLN A 301 -3.68 -5.57 -7.51
N PHE A 302 -2.58 -4.85 -7.42
CA PHE A 302 -1.64 -4.96 -6.30
C PHE A 302 -2.32 -4.60 -4.96
N ARG A 303 -1.96 -5.33 -3.91
CA ARG A 303 -2.47 -5.12 -2.55
C ARG A 303 -1.38 -5.38 -1.51
N TRP A 304 -1.42 -4.58 -0.45
CA TRP A 304 -0.63 -4.80 0.75
C TRP A 304 -1.36 -5.73 1.70
N TYR A 305 -0.66 -6.74 2.21
CA TYR A 305 -1.13 -7.66 3.24
C TYR A 305 -0.22 -7.56 4.45
N THR A 306 -0.77 -7.83 5.64
CA THR A 306 0.02 -7.86 6.88
C THR A 306 0.52 -9.28 7.14
N LEU A 307 1.77 -9.41 7.57
CA LEU A 307 2.35 -10.70 8.00
C LEU A 307 1.56 -11.28 9.19
N ALA A 308 1.29 -12.58 9.13
CA ALA A 308 0.62 -13.33 10.17
C ALA A 308 1.26 -14.71 10.37
N GLY A 309 0.90 -15.39 11.46
CA GLY A 309 1.28 -16.77 11.70
C GLY A 309 2.81 -16.99 11.82
N PRO A 310 3.37 -18.07 11.23
CA PRO A 310 4.77 -18.43 11.39
C PRO A 310 5.76 -17.35 10.91
N ALA A 311 5.43 -16.61 9.84
CA ALA A 311 6.31 -15.56 9.31
C ALA A 311 6.47 -14.41 10.31
N LEU A 312 5.40 -14.05 11.04
CA LEU A 312 5.44 -13.07 12.11
C LEU A 312 6.27 -13.56 13.30
N GLN A 313 6.15 -14.84 13.66
CA GLN A 313 6.95 -15.44 14.75
C GLN A 313 8.44 -15.46 14.43
N LYS A 314 8.82 -15.77 13.18
CA LYS A 314 10.23 -15.68 12.74
C LYS A 314 10.74 -14.25 12.87
N ARG A 315 9.97 -13.28 12.36
CA ARG A 315 10.32 -11.86 12.40
C ARG A 315 10.36 -11.28 13.81
N ALA A 316 9.60 -11.83 14.76
CA ALA A 316 9.67 -11.43 16.16
C ALA A 316 11.04 -11.76 16.79
N LYS A 317 11.77 -12.73 16.26
CA LYS A 317 13.13 -13.08 16.71
C LYS A 317 14.17 -12.11 16.14
N ASP A 318 14.11 -11.87 14.83
CA ASP A 318 14.93 -10.87 14.17
C ASP A 318 14.09 -10.09 13.15
N ASN A 319 13.90 -8.81 13.45
CA ASN A 319 13.07 -7.92 12.66
C ASN A 319 13.89 -7.07 11.67
N THR A 320 15.19 -7.37 11.53
CA THR A 320 16.11 -6.77 10.54
C THR A 320 16.33 -7.67 9.32
N GLU A 321 16.01 -8.96 9.42
CA GLU A 321 16.12 -9.91 8.31
C GLU A 321 15.18 -9.55 7.15
N PRO A 322 15.69 -9.57 5.89
CA PRO A 322 14.85 -9.55 4.70
C PRO A 322 13.81 -10.67 4.71
N PHE A 323 12.64 -10.40 4.12
CA PHE A 323 11.57 -11.38 4.01
C PHE A 323 10.96 -11.37 2.61
N VAL A 324 10.54 -12.55 2.17
CA VAL A 324 10.01 -12.75 0.83
C VAL A 324 8.65 -12.09 0.64
N THR A 325 8.40 -11.58 -0.56
CA THR A 325 7.11 -11.03 -0.98
C THR A 325 6.71 -11.62 -2.33
N PRO A 326 5.48 -12.13 -2.52
CA PRO A 326 5.05 -12.67 -3.82
C PRO A 326 5.08 -11.64 -4.94
N THR A 327 4.73 -10.39 -4.63
CA THR A 327 4.82 -9.29 -5.59
C THR A 327 5.43 -8.06 -4.96
N MET A 328 6.02 -7.21 -5.80
CA MET A 328 6.47 -5.87 -5.42
C MET A 328 5.47 -4.80 -5.88
N ALA A 329 5.48 -3.65 -5.20
CA ALA A 329 4.74 -2.47 -5.64
C ALA A 329 5.24 -1.97 -7.02
N GLY A 330 6.53 -2.14 -7.30
CA GLY A 330 7.14 -1.93 -8.62
C GLY A 330 7.66 -0.52 -8.89
N GLY A 331 7.42 0.44 -8.00
CA GLY A 331 8.01 1.79 -8.07
C GLY A 331 9.49 1.83 -7.69
N LEU A 332 9.84 1.08 -6.63
CA LEU A 332 11.12 1.17 -5.94
C LEU A 332 11.71 -0.22 -5.72
N PHE A 333 12.84 -0.51 -6.34
CA PHE A 333 13.57 -1.77 -6.13
C PHE A 333 15.00 -1.70 -6.68
N ALA A 334 15.85 -2.59 -6.18
CA ALA A 334 17.19 -2.84 -6.67
C ALA A 334 17.28 -4.25 -7.26
N ILE A 335 18.04 -4.42 -8.33
CA ILE A 335 18.27 -5.70 -9.01
C ILE A 335 19.67 -5.73 -9.63
N ASP A 336 20.32 -6.90 -9.65
CA ASP A 336 21.53 -7.07 -10.44
C ASP A 336 21.25 -6.79 -11.93
N ARG A 337 22.12 -5.99 -12.56
CA ARG A 337 21.94 -5.54 -13.94
C ARG A 337 21.95 -6.71 -14.91
N GLN A 338 22.87 -7.67 -14.74
CA GLN A 338 22.96 -8.83 -15.63
C GLN A 338 21.75 -9.72 -15.46
N PHE A 339 21.31 -9.95 -14.22
CA PHE A 339 20.10 -10.71 -13.92
C PHE A 339 18.85 -10.05 -14.52
N PHE A 340 18.70 -8.73 -14.43
CA PHE A 340 17.59 -8.00 -15.06
C PHE A 340 17.50 -8.27 -16.57
N PHE A 341 18.62 -8.22 -17.29
CA PHE A 341 18.63 -8.50 -18.73
C PHE A 341 18.50 -10.00 -19.05
N ASN A 342 19.07 -10.88 -18.23
CA ASN A 342 18.92 -12.33 -18.38
C ASN A 342 17.47 -12.77 -18.21
N LEU A 343 16.73 -12.14 -17.29
CA LEU A 343 15.29 -12.33 -17.16
C LEU A 343 14.53 -11.80 -18.38
N GLY A 344 15.13 -11.04 -19.29
CA GLY A 344 14.47 -10.38 -20.41
C GLY A 344 13.85 -9.03 -20.05
N ALA A 345 14.50 -8.27 -19.16
CA ALA A 345 14.21 -6.89 -18.78
C ALA A 345 12.73 -6.65 -18.42
N TYR A 346 12.05 -5.65 -18.96
CA TYR A 346 10.58 -5.55 -18.94
C TYR A 346 9.98 -6.03 -20.27
N ASP A 347 8.70 -6.37 -20.25
CA ASP A 347 7.94 -6.63 -21.48
C ASP A 347 7.75 -5.33 -22.28
N GLU A 348 8.44 -5.23 -23.42
CA GLU A 348 8.40 -4.05 -24.29
C GLU A 348 7.02 -3.78 -24.89
N GLY A 349 6.13 -4.78 -24.91
CA GLY A 349 4.75 -4.60 -25.38
C GLY A 349 3.84 -3.88 -24.38
N MET A 350 4.29 -3.64 -23.14
CA MET A 350 3.53 -2.89 -22.14
C MET A 350 3.56 -1.39 -22.42
N LYS A 351 2.39 -0.76 -22.33
CA LYS A 351 2.19 0.66 -22.64
C LYS A 351 1.99 1.48 -21.38
N VAL A 352 2.63 2.65 -21.32
CA VAL A 352 2.45 3.70 -20.30
C VAL A 352 2.68 3.24 -18.86
N TRP A 353 1.70 2.58 -18.24
CA TRP A 353 1.72 2.20 -16.82
C TRP A 353 0.75 1.06 -16.53
N GLY A 354 1.10 0.21 -15.57
CA GLY A 354 0.22 -0.77 -14.94
C GLY A 354 0.53 -2.20 -15.38
N GLY A 355 0.61 -3.11 -14.40
CA GLY A 355 0.82 -4.55 -14.61
C GLY A 355 2.29 -4.97 -14.71
N GLU A 356 3.21 -4.05 -14.96
CA GLU A 356 4.65 -4.35 -15.09
C GLU A 356 5.26 -4.87 -13.79
N ASN A 357 4.75 -4.40 -12.65
CA ASN A 357 5.15 -4.83 -11.34
C ASN A 357 4.75 -6.29 -11.08
N LEU A 358 3.55 -6.70 -11.49
CA LEU A 358 3.08 -8.09 -11.37
C LEU A 358 3.80 -9.01 -12.35
N GLU A 359 4.00 -8.58 -13.60
CA GLU A 359 4.71 -9.35 -14.63
C GLU A 359 6.13 -9.69 -14.22
N LEU A 360 6.91 -8.68 -13.81
CA LEU A 360 8.28 -8.91 -13.37
C LEU A 360 8.30 -9.74 -12.09
N SER A 361 7.30 -9.58 -11.20
CA SER A 361 7.21 -10.40 -9.98
C SER A 361 7.00 -11.88 -10.30
N PHE A 362 6.01 -12.18 -11.13
CA PHE A 362 5.67 -13.55 -11.53
C PHE A 362 6.84 -14.20 -12.27
N ARG A 363 7.49 -13.45 -13.15
CA ARG A 363 8.65 -13.92 -13.89
C ARG A 363 9.84 -14.19 -12.98
N ALA A 364 10.21 -13.25 -12.10
CA ALA A 364 11.33 -13.44 -11.19
C ALA A 364 11.18 -14.73 -10.38
N TRP A 365 10.01 -14.93 -9.75
CA TRP A 365 9.73 -16.14 -8.99
C TRP A 365 9.70 -17.42 -9.82
N GLN A 366 8.99 -17.42 -10.95
CA GLN A 366 8.85 -18.62 -11.78
C GLN A 366 10.15 -19.02 -12.48
N CYS A 367 11.04 -18.05 -12.76
CA CYS A 367 12.28 -18.27 -13.49
C CYS A 367 13.53 -18.34 -12.58
N GLY A 368 13.35 -18.68 -11.29
CA GLY A 368 14.46 -19.03 -10.39
C GLY A 368 15.03 -17.89 -9.54
N GLY A 369 14.48 -16.68 -9.65
CA GLY A 369 14.77 -15.57 -8.74
C GLY A 369 13.83 -15.51 -7.54
N ARG A 370 13.99 -14.45 -6.76
CA ARG A 370 13.17 -14.14 -5.58
C ARG A 370 13.02 -12.64 -5.38
N ILE A 371 12.00 -12.25 -4.63
CA ILE A 371 11.72 -10.85 -4.31
C ILE A 371 11.63 -10.73 -2.79
N GLU A 372 12.39 -9.79 -2.24
CA GLU A 372 12.49 -9.61 -0.79
C GLU A 372 12.28 -8.13 -0.43
N ILE A 373 11.58 -7.90 0.69
CA ILE A 373 11.53 -6.60 1.33
C ILE A 373 12.67 -6.54 2.34
N VAL A 374 13.50 -5.50 2.26
CA VAL A 374 14.68 -5.28 3.10
C VAL A 374 14.33 -4.27 4.21
N PRO A 375 14.08 -4.70 5.47
CA PRO A 375 13.57 -3.84 6.53
C PRO A 375 14.51 -2.72 6.98
N CYS A 376 15.80 -2.86 6.71
CA CYS A 376 16.78 -1.81 7.03
C CYS A 376 16.83 -0.72 5.96
N SER A 377 16.18 -0.92 4.81
CA SER A 377 16.06 0.07 3.74
C SER A 377 14.69 0.72 3.78
N HIS A 378 14.66 2.04 3.92
CA HIS A 378 13.43 2.84 3.91
C HIS A 378 13.51 3.92 2.85
N VAL A 379 12.42 4.08 2.10
CA VAL A 379 12.26 5.17 1.14
C VAL A 379 10.85 5.71 1.25
N GLY A 380 10.71 7.00 1.52
CA GLY A 380 9.43 7.69 1.50
C GLY A 380 8.94 7.86 0.07
N HIS A 381 7.66 7.59 -0.16
CA HIS A 381 6.98 7.78 -1.44
C HIS A 381 5.76 8.68 -1.27
N LEU A 382 5.58 9.63 -2.19
CA LEU A 382 4.42 10.52 -2.23
C LEU A 382 3.23 9.81 -2.89
N PHE A 383 2.34 9.23 -2.07
CA PHE A 383 1.14 8.57 -2.57
C PHE A 383 0.08 9.58 -3.00
N ARG A 384 -0.30 9.53 -4.28
CA ARG A 384 -1.35 10.39 -4.84
C ARG A 384 -2.71 9.69 -4.78
N LYS A 385 -3.77 10.46 -4.56
CA LYS A 385 -5.16 9.94 -4.57
C LYS A 385 -5.66 9.60 -5.99
N SER A 386 -5.10 10.23 -7.01
CA SER A 386 -5.37 9.96 -8.42
C SER A 386 -4.16 10.29 -9.28
N SER A 387 -4.08 9.72 -10.49
CA SER A 387 -3.00 10.04 -11.43
C SER A 387 -3.20 11.43 -12.05
N PRO A 388 -2.15 12.28 -12.11
CA PRO A 388 -2.19 13.54 -12.84
C PRO A 388 -1.99 13.38 -14.35
N TYR A 389 -1.70 12.16 -14.83
CA TYR A 389 -1.24 11.92 -16.20
C TYR A 389 -2.36 11.53 -17.15
N SER A 390 -2.20 11.94 -18.41
CA SER A 390 -3.04 11.47 -19.51
C SER A 390 -2.65 10.04 -19.92
N PHE A 391 -3.63 9.29 -20.40
CA PHE A 391 -3.45 7.94 -20.92
C PHE A 391 -3.94 7.92 -22.37
N PRO A 392 -3.05 7.85 -23.38
CA PRO A 392 -3.47 7.68 -24.77
C PRO A 392 -4.35 6.44 -24.93
N GLY A 393 -5.58 6.60 -25.42
CA GLY A 393 -6.59 5.52 -25.49
C GLY A 393 -7.36 5.24 -24.19
N GLY A 394 -7.09 5.99 -23.13
CA GLY A 394 -7.74 5.85 -21.82
C GLY A 394 -7.05 4.85 -20.89
N VAL A 395 -7.28 5.03 -19.59
CA VAL A 395 -6.71 4.19 -18.52
C VAL A 395 -7.14 2.74 -18.69
N GLY A 396 -8.43 2.51 -19.00
CA GLY A 396 -8.98 1.16 -19.14
C GLY A 396 -8.27 0.35 -20.22
N GLU A 397 -8.23 0.85 -21.46
CA GLU A 397 -7.61 0.11 -22.56
C GLU A 397 -6.12 -0.17 -22.31
N THR A 398 -5.38 0.84 -21.82
CA THR A 398 -3.95 0.70 -21.53
C THR A 398 -3.68 -0.31 -20.42
N LEU A 399 -4.34 -0.14 -19.27
CA LEU A 399 -4.16 -1.01 -18.10
C LEU A 399 -4.58 -2.44 -18.41
N TYR A 400 -5.78 -2.63 -18.97
CA TYR A 400 -6.27 -3.97 -19.26
C TYR A 400 -5.45 -4.65 -20.36
N SER A 401 -4.89 -3.90 -21.32
CA SER A 401 -3.98 -4.48 -22.32
C SER A 401 -2.75 -5.07 -21.64
N ASN A 402 -2.11 -4.30 -20.76
CA ASN A 402 -0.92 -4.77 -20.03
C ASN A 402 -1.26 -5.95 -19.12
N LEU A 403 -2.36 -5.89 -18.36
CA LEU A 403 -2.79 -6.98 -17.48
C LEU A 403 -3.18 -8.25 -18.26
N ALA A 404 -3.78 -8.10 -19.45
CA ALA A 404 -4.04 -9.23 -20.33
C ALA A 404 -2.74 -9.91 -20.78
N ARG A 405 -1.68 -9.15 -21.08
CA ARG A 405 -0.35 -9.71 -21.37
C ARG A 405 0.22 -10.49 -20.19
N VAL A 406 0.08 -9.96 -18.97
CA VAL A 406 0.48 -10.67 -17.73
C VAL A 406 -0.24 -12.01 -17.62
N ALA A 407 -1.57 -11.99 -17.74
CA ALA A 407 -2.40 -13.19 -17.62
C ALA A 407 -2.08 -14.24 -18.69
N LEU A 408 -1.93 -13.81 -19.95
CA LEU A 408 -1.63 -14.70 -21.08
C LEU A 408 -0.28 -15.41 -20.95
N VAL A 409 0.73 -14.73 -20.40
CA VAL A 409 2.09 -15.28 -20.36
C VAL A 409 2.36 -16.08 -19.09
N TRP A 410 1.87 -15.60 -17.94
CA TRP A 410 2.39 -16.04 -16.65
C TRP A 410 1.39 -16.75 -15.75
N MET A 411 0.10 -16.80 -16.11
CA MET A 411 -0.95 -17.35 -15.23
C MET A 411 -1.49 -18.71 -15.66
N ASP A 412 -1.08 -19.27 -16.79
CA ASP A 412 -1.60 -20.56 -17.28
C ASP A 412 -3.14 -20.61 -17.27
N GLU A 413 -3.76 -21.70 -16.82
CA GLU A 413 -5.23 -21.81 -16.71
C GLU A 413 -5.87 -20.82 -15.72
N TRP A 414 -5.10 -20.22 -14.82
CA TRP A 414 -5.59 -19.17 -13.92
C TRP A 414 -5.87 -17.87 -14.66
N GLY A 415 -5.29 -17.67 -15.85
CA GLY A 415 -5.59 -16.53 -16.70
C GLY A 415 -7.05 -16.51 -17.15
N ASP A 416 -7.68 -17.67 -17.35
CA ASP A 416 -9.07 -17.74 -17.82
C ASP A 416 -10.07 -17.23 -16.77
N PHE A 417 -9.77 -17.39 -15.48
CA PHE A 417 -10.52 -16.74 -14.41
C PHE A 417 -10.51 -15.21 -14.56
N TYR A 418 -9.33 -14.63 -14.79
CA TYR A 418 -9.18 -13.18 -14.94
C TYR A 418 -10.02 -12.68 -16.12
N PHE A 419 -9.96 -13.35 -17.27
CA PHE A 419 -10.76 -13.00 -18.44
C PHE A 419 -12.26 -13.25 -18.25
N LYS A 420 -12.65 -14.25 -17.45
CA LYS A 420 -14.05 -14.53 -17.14
C LYS A 420 -14.71 -13.39 -16.37
N PHE A 421 -14.02 -12.83 -15.40
CA PHE A 421 -14.55 -11.78 -14.51
C PHE A 421 -14.13 -10.36 -14.89
N ASN A 422 -13.34 -10.19 -15.95
CA ASN A 422 -12.96 -8.90 -16.50
C ASN A 422 -13.30 -8.83 -18.00
N ASN A 423 -14.49 -8.29 -18.29
CA ASN A 423 -15.01 -8.17 -19.65
C ASN A 423 -14.10 -7.34 -20.57
N GLU A 424 -13.53 -6.24 -20.06
CA GLU A 424 -12.65 -5.37 -20.86
C GLU A 424 -11.36 -6.10 -21.24
N ALA A 425 -10.71 -6.76 -20.28
CA ALA A 425 -9.52 -7.58 -20.55
C ALA A 425 -9.82 -8.74 -21.53
N ARG A 426 -11.00 -9.36 -21.43
CA ARG A 426 -11.42 -10.43 -22.34
C ARG A 426 -11.55 -9.95 -23.78
N ARG A 427 -12.12 -8.76 -24.01
CA ARG A 427 -12.32 -8.20 -25.35
C ARG A 427 -11.00 -7.91 -26.08
N ILE A 428 -9.95 -7.60 -25.32
CA ILE A 428 -8.63 -7.26 -25.86
C ILE A 428 -7.63 -8.42 -25.81
N LYS A 429 -7.95 -9.54 -25.14
CA LYS A 429 -7.12 -10.75 -25.01
C LYS A 429 -6.49 -11.15 -26.35
N ASN A 430 -7.32 -11.29 -27.39
CA ASN A 430 -6.89 -11.77 -28.70
C ASN A 430 -6.12 -10.71 -29.53
N LYS A 431 -6.03 -9.46 -29.06
CA LYS A 431 -5.26 -8.39 -29.72
C LYS A 431 -3.82 -8.30 -29.22
N GLN A 432 -3.46 -9.02 -28.16
CA GLN A 432 -2.14 -8.95 -27.55
C GLN A 432 -1.19 -9.98 -28.15
N ASP A 433 -0.16 -9.54 -28.87
CA ASP A 433 0.93 -10.43 -29.27
C ASP A 433 1.92 -10.61 -28.12
N VAL A 434 1.96 -11.82 -27.57
CA VAL A 434 2.82 -12.22 -26.46
C VAL A 434 3.84 -13.30 -26.84
N SER A 435 4.02 -13.55 -28.14
CA SER A 435 4.83 -14.66 -28.66
C SER A 435 6.27 -14.63 -28.14
N SER A 436 6.90 -13.45 -28.14
CA SER A 436 8.27 -13.27 -27.63
C SER A 436 8.40 -13.56 -26.13
N ARG A 437 7.37 -13.23 -25.34
CA ARG A 437 7.34 -13.46 -23.89
C ARG A 437 7.12 -14.94 -23.55
N LEU A 438 6.30 -15.64 -24.33
CA LEU A 438 6.13 -17.10 -24.22
C LEU A 438 7.43 -17.84 -24.58
N GLN A 439 8.11 -17.44 -25.66
CA GLN A 439 9.41 -17.99 -26.04
C GLN A 439 10.46 -17.78 -24.95
N LEU A 440 10.51 -16.58 -24.36
CA LEU A 440 11.38 -16.28 -23.23
C LEU A 440 11.09 -17.18 -22.02
N ARG A 441 9.81 -17.34 -21.65
CA ARG A 441 9.38 -18.20 -20.54
C ARG A 441 9.83 -19.65 -20.76
N SER A 442 9.71 -20.14 -21.99
CA SER A 442 10.19 -21.48 -22.39
C SER A 442 11.72 -21.58 -22.32
N LYS A 443 12.44 -20.60 -22.87
CA LYS A 443 13.92 -20.54 -22.88
C LYS A 443 14.52 -20.54 -21.48
N LEU A 444 13.89 -19.86 -20.53
CA LEU A 444 14.34 -19.78 -19.14
C LEU A 444 13.89 -20.99 -18.30
N HIS A 445 13.17 -21.95 -18.89
CA HIS A 445 12.61 -23.13 -18.20
C HIS A 445 11.82 -22.74 -16.94
N CYS A 446 11.03 -21.66 -17.04
CA CYS A 446 10.30 -21.15 -15.89
C CYS A 446 9.22 -22.15 -15.44
N LYS A 447 9.00 -22.18 -14.13
CA LYS A 447 7.96 -22.97 -13.50
C LYS A 447 6.57 -22.45 -13.88
N ASN A 448 5.56 -23.28 -13.68
CA ASN A 448 4.16 -22.91 -13.94
C ASN A 448 3.58 -22.07 -12.79
N PHE A 449 2.44 -21.43 -13.06
CA PHE A 449 1.76 -20.58 -12.09
C PHE A 449 1.21 -21.37 -10.90
N LYS A 450 0.89 -22.66 -11.13
CA LYS A 450 0.57 -23.58 -10.04
C LYS A 450 1.69 -23.65 -9.00
N TRP A 451 2.93 -23.81 -9.45
CA TRP A 451 4.09 -23.84 -8.57
C TRP A 451 4.23 -22.51 -7.82
N TYR A 452 4.04 -21.38 -8.50
CA TYR A 452 4.06 -20.05 -7.85
C TYR A 452 3.04 -19.96 -6.71
N LEU A 453 1.80 -20.37 -6.94
CA LEU A 453 0.76 -20.36 -5.91
C LEU A 453 1.07 -21.33 -4.75
N ASP A 454 1.58 -22.53 -5.04
CA ASP A 454 1.88 -23.52 -4.01
C ASP A 454 3.12 -23.17 -3.16
N ASN A 455 4.11 -22.47 -3.73
CA ASN A 455 5.44 -22.28 -3.11
C ASN A 455 5.73 -20.84 -2.70
N VAL A 456 5.25 -19.87 -3.46
CA VAL A 456 5.52 -18.44 -3.22
C VAL A 456 4.38 -17.80 -2.43
N TRP A 457 3.14 -18.10 -2.82
CA TRP A 457 1.97 -17.50 -2.17
C TRP A 457 0.93 -18.53 -1.70
N PRO A 458 1.28 -19.50 -0.84
CA PRO A 458 0.36 -20.57 -0.42
C PRO A 458 -0.87 -20.08 0.38
N GLN A 459 -0.82 -18.85 0.91
CA GLN A 459 -1.93 -18.23 1.64
C GLN A 459 -3.04 -17.70 0.72
N HIS A 460 -2.83 -17.72 -0.60
CA HIS A 460 -3.83 -17.30 -1.58
C HIS A 460 -5.13 -18.10 -1.45
N PHE A 461 -6.29 -17.45 -1.62
CA PHE A 461 -7.59 -18.12 -1.52
C PHE A 461 -8.13 -18.64 -2.85
N PHE A 462 -7.32 -18.65 -3.92
CA PHE A 462 -7.82 -18.97 -5.26
C PHE A 462 -8.54 -20.32 -5.32
N PRO A 463 -9.56 -20.46 -6.19
CA PRO A 463 -10.12 -21.76 -6.53
C PRO A 463 -9.02 -22.75 -6.93
N SER A 464 -9.04 -23.92 -6.31
CA SER A 464 -8.26 -25.06 -6.78
C SER A 464 -9.20 -26.24 -6.90
N ARG A 465 -8.80 -27.30 -7.59
CA ARG A 465 -9.61 -28.54 -7.70
C ARG A 465 -10.06 -29.11 -6.34
N ARG A 466 -9.40 -28.69 -5.25
CA ARG A 466 -9.64 -29.14 -3.89
C ARG A 466 -10.47 -28.18 -3.04
N ARG A 467 -10.85 -27.02 -3.57
CA ARG A 467 -11.63 -25.96 -2.90
C ARG A 467 -12.95 -25.76 -3.64
N PHE A 468 -14.03 -25.47 -2.90
CA PHE A 468 -15.28 -25.05 -3.53
C PHE A 468 -15.12 -23.62 -4.04
N PHE A 469 -15.65 -23.34 -5.23
CA PHE A 469 -15.79 -21.99 -5.76
C PHE A 469 -17.17 -21.84 -6.37
N GLY A 470 -17.90 -20.80 -5.97
CA GLY A 470 -19.19 -20.48 -6.54
C GLY A 470 -20.10 -19.76 -5.55
N ARG A 471 -21.41 -19.90 -5.78
CA ARG A 471 -22.46 -19.18 -5.08
C ARG A 471 -22.90 -19.95 -3.84
N ILE A 472 -23.21 -19.23 -2.76
CA ILE A 472 -23.81 -19.83 -1.56
C ILE A 472 -25.24 -19.31 -1.44
N ARG A 473 -26.21 -20.16 -1.78
CA ARG A 473 -27.64 -19.82 -1.80
C ARG A 473 -28.36 -20.38 -0.59
N ASN A 474 -29.19 -19.56 0.04
CA ASN A 474 -30.12 -20.03 1.07
C ASN A 474 -31.34 -20.68 0.42
N ILE A 475 -31.72 -21.88 0.87
CA ILE A 475 -32.83 -22.63 0.30
C ILE A 475 -34.18 -22.09 0.76
N GLY A 476 -34.29 -21.62 2.02
CA GLY A 476 -35.54 -21.09 2.58
C GLY A 476 -35.97 -19.79 1.94
N GLU A 477 -35.06 -18.82 1.85
CA GLU A 477 -35.36 -17.49 1.31
C GLU A 477 -35.14 -17.36 -0.19
N ASN A 478 -34.47 -18.34 -0.79
CA ASN A 478 -34.09 -18.29 -2.21
C ASN A 478 -33.14 -17.13 -2.57
N LEU A 479 -32.37 -16.64 -1.61
CA LEU A 479 -31.42 -15.53 -1.75
C LEU A 479 -29.97 -16.02 -1.68
N CYS A 480 -29.05 -15.29 -2.30
CA CYS A 480 -27.63 -15.60 -2.33
C CYS A 480 -26.85 -14.75 -1.34
N LEU A 481 -25.82 -15.35 -0.72
CA LEU A 481 -24.83 -14.62 0.06
C LEU A 481 -24.09 -13.66 -0.86
N ILE A 482 -23.98 -12.40 -0.44
CA ILE A 482 -23.29 -11.37 -1.20
C ILE A 482 -22.08 -10.83 -0.45
N LYS A 483 -21.02 -10.58 -1.20
CA LYS A 483 -19.85 -9.83 -0.78
C LYS A 483 -20.27 -8.42 -0.36
N PRO A 484 -19.88 -7.93 0.82
CA PRO A 484 -20.16 -6.55 1.22
C PRO A 484 -19.49 -5.58 0.27
N LEU A 485 -20.18 -4.49 -0.06
CA LEU A 485 -19.53 -3.33 -0.65
C LEU A 485 -18.60 -2.73 0.40
N GLY A 486 -17.31 -2.55 0.06
CA GLY A 486 -16.36 -1.90 0.95
C GLY A 486 -16.87 -0.52 1.36
N LYS A 487 -16.61 -0.09 2.60
CA LYS A 487 -16.81 1.31 2.97
C LYS A 487 -15.71 2.16 2.33
N GLU A 488 -15.96 3.44 2.07
CA GLU A 488 -14.97 4.37 1.46
C GLU A 488 -13.59 4.35 2.16
N THR A 489 -13.54 3.94 3.44
CA THR A 489 -12.34 3.87 4.27
C THR A 489 -11.57 2.53 4.22
N SER A 490 -12.14 1.46 3.64
CA SER A 490 -11.48 0.16 3.52
C SER A 490 -11.72 -0.45 2.14
N ASN A 491 -10.62 -0.69 1.42
CA ASN A 491 -10.62 -1.37 0.12
C ASN A 491 -10.94 -2.87 0.21
N GLN A 492 -11.00 -3.42 1.42
CA GLN A 492 -11.44 -4.79 1.63
C GLN A 492 -12.96 -4.82 1.87
N PRO A 493 -13.68 -5.76 1.25
CA PRO A 493 -15.13 -5.92 1.32
C PRO A 493 -15.59 -6.45 2.69
N MET A 494 -15.41 -5.64 3.73
CA MET A 494 -15.71 -6.00 5.11
C MET A 494 -17.06 -5.43 5.53
N GLY A 495 -17.84 -6.23 6.24
CA GLY A 495 -19.17 -5.81 6.69
C GLY A 495 -19.97 -6.92 7.34
N ILE A 496 -21.25 -6.64 7.55
CA ILE A 496 -22.21 -7.64 8.00
C ILE A 496 -22.49 -8.60 6.83
N ALA A 497 -22.54 -9.91 7.09
CA ALA A 497 -22.89 -10.89 6.07
C ALA A 497 -24.38 -10.75 5.72
N LYS A 498 -24.68 -10.55 4.44
CA LYS A 498 -26.04 -10.26 3.95
C LYS A 498 -26.42 -11.16 2.78
N LEU A 499 -27.72 -11.31 2.58
CA LEU A 499 -28.29 -11.97 1.42
C LEU A 499 -28.88 -10.94 0.45
N ASN A 500 -28.88 -11.26 -0.83
CA ASN A 500 -29.60 -10.50 -1.86
C ASN A 500 -30.16 -11.45 -2.91
N GLN A 501 -30.98 -10.92 -3.81
CA GLN A 501 -31.49 -11.65 -4.97
C GLN A 501 -30.31 -12.25 -5.74
N CYS A 502 -30.35 -13.57 -5.97
CA CYS A 502 -29.32 -14.25 -6.76
C CYS A 502 -29.26 -13.66 -8.17
N LEU A 503 -28.07 -13.26 -8.60
CA LEU A 503 -27.84 -12.67 -9.91
C LEU A 503 -27.85 -13.77 -10.99
N LYS A 504 -28.38 -13.43 -12.17
CA LYS A 504 -28.39 -14.37 -13.31
C LYS A 504 -26.96 -14.61 -13.81
N GLU A 505 -26.21 -13.53 -13.95
CA GLU A 505 -24.82 -13.54 -14.39
C GLU A 505 -23.87 -13.95 -13.25
N GLU A 506 -22.77 -14.59 -13.62
CA GLU A 506 -21.72 -14.97 -12.68
C GLU A 506 -20.84 -13.75 -12.36
N LEU A 507 -21.18 -13.04 -11.29
CA LEU A 507 -20.47 -11.84 -10.85
C LEU A 507 -19.66 -12.13 -9.59
N LEU A 508 -18.46 -11.53 -9.49
CA LEU A 508 -17.55 -11.72 -8.34
C LEU A 508 -18.19 -11.38 -6.98
N ILE A 509 -19.24 -10.56 -6.97
CA ILE A 509 -19.97 -10.18 -5.75
C ILE A 509 -20.71 -11.39 -5.11
N GLU A 510 -21.00 -12.44 -5.86
CA GLU A 510 -21.65 -13.67 -5.37
C GLU A 510 -20.68 -14.87 -5.26
N MET A 511 -19.39 -14.66 -5.55
CA MET A 511 -18.41 -15.74 -5.60
C MET A 511 -17.70 -15.88 -4.26
N PHE A 512 -17.78 -17.09 -3.70
CA PHE A 512 -17.11 -17.47 -2.47
C PHE A 512 -16.22 -18.68 -2.71
N VAL A 513 -15.12 -18.75 -1.98
CA VAL A 513 -14.26 -19.93 -1.90
C VAL A 513 -14.42 -20.55 -0.52
N MET A 514 -14.66 -21.87 -0.47
CA MET A 514 -14.58 -22.62 0.78
C MET A 514 -13.37 -23.55 0.75
N THR A 515 -12.45 -23.35 1.69
CA THR A 515 -11.24 -24.17 1.83
C THR A 515 -11.53 -25.47 2.58
N ARG A 516 -10.59 -26.43 2.53
CA ARG A 516 -10.73 -27.70 3.25
C ARG A 516 -10.63 -27.53 4.76
N GLU A 517 -9.90 -26.52 5.20
CA GLU A 517 -9.72 -26.12 6.59
C GLU A 517 -10.97 -25.44 7.16
N GLY A 518 -11.96 -25.14 6.30
CA GLY A 518 -13.27 -24.61 6.68
C GLY A 518 -13.39 -23.10 6.55
N PHE A 519 -12.44 -22.39 5.96
CA PHE A 519 -12.58 -20.95 5.75
C PHE A 519 -13.49 -20.68 4.55
N ILE A 520 -14.49 -19.82 4.73
CA ILE A 520 -15.34 -19.30 3.65
C ILE A 520 -14.86 -17.88 3.35
N MET A 521 -14.38 -17.65 2.14
CA MET A 521 -13.65 -16.45 1.74
C MET A 521 -14.32 -15.77 0.54
N THR A 522 -14.30 -14.44 0.51
CA THR A 522 -14.87 -13.63 -0.60
C THR A 522 -13.80 -12.80 -1.33
N ASP A 523 -12.64 -12.64 -0.70
CA ASP A 523 -11.50 -11.91 -1.20
C ASP A 523 -10.24 -12.36 -0.43
N ASP A 524 -9.05 -11.92 -0.85
CA ASP A 524 -7.81 -12.32 -0.21
C ASP A 524 -7.79 -11.78 1.22
N SER A 525 -7.51 -12.68 2.16
CA SER A 525 -7.54 -12.36 3.59
C SER A 525 -8.89 -11.83 4.08
N VAL A 526 -10.01 -12.12 3.42
CA VAL A 526 -11.36 -11.79 3.91
C VAL A 526 -12.21 -13.05 4.08
N CYS A 527 -12.58 -13.33 5.32
CA CYS A 527 -13.26 -14.55 5.76
C CYS A 527 -14.63 -14.26 6.38
N LEU A 528 -15.54 -15.22 6.27
CA LEU A 528 -16.77 -15.29 7.05
C LEU A 528 -16.43 -15.63 8.51
N ASP A 529 -16.88 -14.81 9.42
CA ASP A 529 -16.52 -14.78 10.84
C ASP A 529 -17.77 -14.74 11.70
N ALA A 530 -17.75 -15.50 12.79
CA ALA A 530 -18.85 -15.50 13.74
C ALA A 530 -18.34 -15.39 15.19
N PRO A 531 -19.12 -14.79 16.10
CA PRO A 531 -18.73 -14.66 17.49
C PRO A 531 -18.70 -16.04 18.18
N GLU A 532 -17.62 -16.31 18.93
CA GLU A 532 -17.48 -17.55 19.72
C GLU A 532 -18.20 -17.45 21.07
N LYS A 533 -18.16 -16.28 21.71
CA LYS A 533 -18.80 -16.04 23.00
C LYS A 533 -20.28 -15.74 22.82
N GLN A 534 -21.07 -16.17 23.81
CA GLN A 534 -22.47 -15.77 23.93
C GLN A 534 -22.53 -14.25 24.03
N VAL A 535 -23.15 -13.62 23.03
CA VAL A 535 -23.28 -12.16 22.96
C VAL A 535 -24.66 -11.80 23.49
N ILE A 536 -24.79 -10.66 24.16
CA ILE A 536 -26.11 -10.11 24.49
C ILE A 536 -26.74 -9.65 23.17
N GLY A 537 -27.77 -10.36 22.71
CA GLY A 537 -28.45 -10.12 21.42
C GLY A 537 -28.08 -11.15 20.33
N PRO A 538 -28.47 -10.91 19.06
CA PRO A 538 -28.24 -11.86 17.97
C PRO A 538 -26.74 -12.03 17.70
N ALA A 539 -26.28 -13.28 17.63
CA ALA A 539 -24.91 -13.64 17.28
C ALA A 539 -24.64 -13.38 15.79
N LYS A 540 -24.49 -12.10 15.41
CA LYS A 540 -24.36 -11.66 14.01
C LYS A 540 -23.06 -12.15 13.38
N VAL A 541 -23.19 -12.66 12.15
CA VAL A 541 -22.10 -13.13 11.30
C VAL A 541 -21.60 -11.99 10.42
N ARG A 542 -20.27 -11.90 10.26
CA ARG A 542 -19.60 -10.81 9.56
C ARG A 542 -18.62 -11.37 8.54
N ILE A 543 -18.32 -10.56 7.54
CA ILE A 543 -17.25 -10.79 6.58
C ILE A 543 -16.15 -9.80 6.95
N MET A 544 -14.98 -10.30 7.35
CA MET A 544 -13.90 -9.48 7.87
C MET A 544 -12.52 -10.11 7.64
N ALA A 545 -11.45 -9.39 8.00
CA ALA A 545 -10.09 -9.87 7.85
C ALA A 545 -9.90 -11.29 8.45
N CYS A 546 -9.27 -12.17 7.68
CA CYS A 546 -8.95 -13.52 8.11
C CYS A 546 -7.91 -13.48 9.24
N SER A 547 -8.26 -14.04 10.39
CA SER A 547 -7.40 -14.16 11.56
C SER A 547 -6.81 -15.56 11.72
N GLY A 548 -7.34 -16.55 11.00
CA GLY A 548 -6.92 -17.95 11.10
C GLY A 548 -7.45 -18.69 12.34
N TYR A 549 -8.20 -18.01 13.21
CA TYR A 549 -8.79 -18.60 14.41
C TYR A 549 -9.99 -19.51 14.11
N SER A 550 -10.37 -20.32 15.10
CA SER A 550 -11.51 -21.24 15.04
C SER A 550 -12.84 -20.56 14.71
N ARG A 551 -13.01 -19.31 15.13
CA ARG A 551 -14.19 -18.47 14.89
C ARG A 551 -14.52 -18.17 13.41
N GLN A 552 -13.60 -18.49 12.51
CA GLN A 552 -13.73 -18.31 11.06
C GLN A 552 -13.84 -19.65 10.31
N LYS A 553 -13.92 -20.75 11.05
CA LYS A 553 -13.96 -22.10 10.47
C LYS A 553 -15.40 -22.62 10.48
N TRP A 554 -15.80 -23.11 9.32
CA TRP A 554 -17.14 -23.62 9.02
C TRP A 554 -17.05 -25.03 8.47
N LYS A 555 -17.99 -25.88 8.86
CA LYS A 555 -18.15 -27.24 8.33
C LYS A 555 -19.45 -27.28 7.53
N TYR A 556 -19.35 -27.56 6.24
CA TYR A 556 -20.53 -27.82 5.42
C TYR A 556 -20.91 -29.30 5.48
N ASN A 557 -22.14 -29.58 5.91
CA ASN A 557 -22.70 -30.93 5.88
C ASN A 557 -23.51 -31.12 4.59
N LYS A 558 -23.02 -31.96 3.67
CA LYS A 558 -23.68 -32.22 2.39
C LYS A 558 -25.06 -32.86 2.52
N ASN A 559 -25.30 -33.65 3.57
CA ASN A 559 -26.56 -34.37 3.78
C ASN A 559 -27.64 -33.43 4.32
N THR A 560 -27.31 -32.66 5.36
CA THR A 560 -28.27 -31.73 5.97
C THR A 560 -28.31 -30.38 5.28
N LYS A 561 -27.35 -30.11 4.39
CA LYS A 561 -27.10 -28.81 3.73
C LYS A 561 -26.85 -27.66 4.71
N GLN A 562 -26.38 -27.94 5.93
CA GLN A 562 -26.13 -26.91 6.94
C GLN A 562 -24.66 -26.46 6.93
N LEU A 563 -24.46 -25.18 7.19
CA LEU A 563 -23.15 -24.58 7.49
C LEU A 563 -23.02 -24.46 9.01
N VAL A 564 -22.18 -25.31 9.61
CA VAL A 564 -21.99 -25.40 11.05
C VAL A 564 -20.71 -24.68 11.44
N HIS A 565 -20.81 -23.72 12.34
CA HIS A 565 -19.66 -23.02 12.89
C HIS A 565 -18.84 -23.97 13.81
N ILE A 566 -17.54 -24.10 13.55
CA ILE A 566 -16.73 -25.16 14.17
C ILE A 566 -16.55 -24.94 15.67
N SER A 567 -16.42 -23.70 16.12
CA SER A 567 -16.10 -23.40 17.53
C SER A 567 -17.28 -23.65 18.48
N ASN A 568 -18.48 -23.15 18.17
CA ASN A 568 -19.64 -23.22 19.07
C ASN A 568 -20.74 -24.20 18.60
N LYS A 569 -20.53 -24.88 17.47
CA LYS A 569 -21.45 -25.88 16.89
C LYS A 569 -22.83 -25.34 16.49
N LEU A 570 -22.99 -24.02 16.41
CA LEU A 570 -24.21 -23.39 15.93
C LEU A 570 -24.27 -23.38 14.40
N CYS A 571 -25.46 -23.24 13.84
CA CYS A 571 -25.70 -23.20 12.41
C CYS A 571 -25.84 -21.75 11.93
N LEU A 572 -25.33 -21.48 10.73
CA LEU A 572 -25.59 -20.24 10.01
C LEU A 572 -27.08 -20.18 9.63
N ASP A 573 -27.76 -19.12 10.03
CA ASP A 573 -29.20 -18.98 9.93
C ASP A 573 -29.60 -17.60 9.41
N VAL A 574 -30.75 -17.56 8.75
CA VAL A 574 -31.43 -16.31 8.37
C VAL A 574 -32.42 -15.97 9.49
N PRO A 575 -32.28 -14.81 10.16
CA PRO A 575 -33.20 -14.46 11.23
C PRO A 575 -34.62 -14.23 10.68
N PRO A 576 -35.69 -14.44 11.49
CA PRO A 576 -37.09 -14.26 11.05
C PRO A 576 -37.47 -12.82 10.69
N SER A 577 -36.60 -11.84 10.98
CA SER A 577 -36.80 -10.43 10.63
C SER A 577 -36.87 -10.30 9.11
N ARG A 578 -38.02 -9.85 8.58
CA ARG A 578 -38.20 -9.55 7.14
C ARG A 578 -37.29 -8.41 6.66
N LYS A 579 -36.60 -7.72 7.56
CA LYS A 579 -35.57 -6.75 7.21
C LYS A 579 -34.23 -7.50 7.11
N TYR A 580 -33.96 -8.10 5.95
CA TYR A 580 -32.69 -8.75 5.61
C TYR A 580 -31.44 -7.84 5.76
N GLU A 581 -31.66 -6.55 6.06
CA GLU A 581 -30.65 -5.58 6.49
C GLU A 581 -29.96 -5.91 7.82
N ASP A 582 -30.60 -6.72 8.68
CA ASP A 582 -30.10 -7.06 10.02
C ASP A 582 -28.89 -8.00 10.00
N GLY A 583 -28.67 -8.72 8.89
CA GLY A 583 -27.57 -9.64 8.66
C GLY A 583 -27.85 -11.09 9.11
N LEU A 584 -26.95 -12.00 8.71
CA LEU A 584 -27.00 -13.41 9.12
C LEU A 584 -26.61 -13.59 10.58
N VAL A 585 -27.13 -14.65 11.21
CA VAL A 585 -26.90 -14.96 12.63
C VAL A 585 -26.49 -16.42 12.84
N LEU A 586 -25.96 -16.71 14.02
CA LEU A 586 -25.82 -18.08 14.52
C LEU A 586 -27.01 -18.45 15.41
N ASN A 587 -27.60 -19.62 15.15
CA ASN A 587 -28.66 -20.22 15.96
C ASN A 587 -28.41 -21.71 16.19
N SER A 588 -29.12 -22.28 17.16
CA SER A 588 -29.15 -23.73 17.36
C SER A 588 -29.58 -24.44 16.08
N CYS A 589 -28.82 -25.48 15.70
CA CYS A 589 -29.10 -26.26 14.51
C CYS A 589 -30.45 -26.99 14.66
N ASN A 590 -31.47 -26.59 13.90
CA ASN A 590 -32.83 -27.13 13.98
C ASN A 590 -33.31 -27.75 12.65
N GLY A 591 -32.51 -27.64 11.59
CA GLY A 591 -32.84 -28.20 10.27
C GLY A 591 -33.92 -27.43 9.50
N SER A 592 -34.26 -26.21 9.93
CA SER A 592 -35.16 -25.31 9.20
C SER A 592 -34.64 -25.04 7.79
N THR A 593 -35.54 -24.63 6.90
CA THR A 593 -35.17 -24.21 5.53
C THR A 593 -34.25 -22.98 5.54
N THR A 594 -34.38 -22.09 6.53
CA THR A 594 -33.51 -20.92 6.73
C THR A 594 -32.06 -21.27 7.09
N GLN A 595 -31.80 -22.47 7.61
CA GLN A 595 -30.46 -22.99 7.91
C GLN A 595 -29.86 -23.87 6.81
N LYS A 596 -30.58 -24.05 5.68
CA LYS A 596 -30.14 -24.90 4.58
C LYS A 596 -29.51 -24.06 3.46
N TRP A 597 -28.29 -24.40 3.10
CA TRP A 597 -27.42 -23.70 2.18
C TRP A 597 -27.02 -24.61 1.02
N GLN A 598 -27.24 -24.14 -0.20
CA GLN A 598 -26.80 -24.80 -1.43
C GLN A 598 -25.51 -24.14 -1.92
N LEU A 599 -24.48 -24.96 -2.08
CA LEU A 599 -23.19 -24.56 -2.65
C LEU A 599 -23.25 -24.83 -4.17
N GLU A 600 -23.56 -23.79 -4.93
CA GLU A 600 -23.69 -23.83 -6.38
C GLU A 600 -22.31 -23.57 -7.01
N SER A 601 -21.64 -24.65 -7.45
CA SER A 601 -20.28 -24.56 -7.97
C SER A 601 -20.27 -23.86 -9.33
N VAL A 602 -19.33 -22.94 -9.52
CA VAL A 602 -19.10 -22.25 -10.79
C VAL A 602 -17.81 -22.76 -11.39
N VAL A 603 -17.85 -23.14 -12.67
CA VAL A 603 -16.64 -23.52 -13.41
C VAL A 603 -15.78 -22.27 -13.58
N TRP A 604 -14.51 -22.35 -13.20
CA TRP A 604 -13.63 -21.17 -13.20
C TRP A 604 -12.55 -21.18 -14.28
N HIS A 605 -12.37 -22.30 -14.98
CA HIS A 605 -11.45 -22.50 -16.11
C HIS A 605 -12.20 -23.15 -17.27
#